data_AF-A0A8D8JKL2-F1
#
_entry.id   AF-A0A8D8JKL2-F1
#
_cell.length_a   1.000
_cell.length_b   1.000
_cell.length_c   1.000
_cell.angle_alpha   90.00
_cell.angle_beta   90.00
_cell.angle_gamma   90.00
#
_symmetry.space_group_name_H-M   'P 1'
#
loop_
_entity.id
_entity.type
_entity.pdbx_description
1 polymer ?
#
loop_
_entity_poly.entity_id
_entity_poly.type
_entity_poly.pdbx_seq_one_letter_code
_entity_poly.pdbx_strand_id
1 'polypeptide(L)'
;METVSQLDPAQPEELPAEEESREQERKELEGFVAEQAAKFEQKAALRLQNVAPERPPESFFTRCDSSLKKNTAFVKKLKQFTASQLEGLLKDMAGLNLTKYISEVSAAIVEAKLKMSDVGPALTLCSKLHQTYGDFAGSLFENWQKVLHVKAGEKIGNPSKMRVDLRFYGELISVGIFTNKVGLPLLGLCLTALISQDKEEHSNLSIILSFCRHCGDEYAGLVPKKMLELAKKHSVTVPSSNLLPSDKQQNLRNLLKDYYQTLFEHLKNEHKQLQYAEKSRRRMLESKGEVSNDKKEQIEMLQNNYEKLLSSTQTMADLLNESLPELTVEVEVCPTEGTVIDNIGDEQFANLDPWGDEDTRNFYVNLPDLRQFLPNYCGKKRRNTSGRTGHHGGSARHGGSRTGHRSRSRTSAGTGRSRSCRRRRRGTDDGTEYAASPRKPRVL
;
A
#
# COMPACT_ATOMS: atom_id res chain seq x y z
N MET A 1 -47.82 12.80 63.91
CA MET A 1 -46.88 11.78 63.44
C MET A 1 -47.11 11.63 61.95
N GLU A 2 -46.46 12.49 61.17
CA GLU A 2 -46.48 12.44 59.71
C GLU A 2 -45.40 11.46 59.25
N THR A 3 -45.83 10.39 58.58
CA THR A 3 -44.95 9.43 57.93
C THR A 3 -44.51 10.00 56.59
N VAL A 4 -43.24 10.42 56.53
CA VAL A 4 -42.53 10.79 55.31
C VAL A 4 -42.32 9.52 54.49
N SER A 5 -42.97 9.40 53.33
CA SER A 5 -42.69 8.35 52.36
C SER A 5 -41.39 8.68 51.63
N GLN A 6 -40.38 7.81 51.78
CA GLN A 6 -39.19 7.81 50.96
C GLN A 6 -39.58 7.52 49.50
N LEU A 7 -39.29 8.47 48.60
CA LEU A 7 -39.31 8.27 47.16
C LEU A 7 -38.06 7.48 46.77
N ASP A 8 -38.27 6.33 46.15
CA ASP A 8 -37.23 5.56 45.45
C ASP A 8 -36.60 6.39 44.32
N PRO A 9 -35.30 6.28 44.06
CA PRO A 9 -34.66 6.94 42.93
C PRO A 9 -35.07 6.24 41.63
N ALA A 10 -35.69 7.00 40.73
CA ALA A 10 -36.02 6.61 39.38
C ALA A 10 -34.81 5.98 38.66
N GLN A 11 -35.02 4.78 38.10
CA GLN A 11 -34.11 4.21 37.10
C GLN A 11 -34.14 5.11 35.86
N PRO A 12 -33.00 5.36 35.19
CA PRO A 12 -33.01 6.12 33.94
C PRO A 12 -33.71 5.28 32.86
N GLU A 13 -34.79 5.81 32.28
CA GLU A 13 -35.35 5.30 31.03
C GLU A 13 -34.27 5.42 29.94
N GLU A 14 -33.61 4.31 29.59
CA GLU A 14 -32.74 4.25 28.41
C GLU A 14 -33.60 4.46 27.15
N LEU A 15 -33.20 5.42 26.31
CA LEU A 15 -33.96 5.83 25.13
C LEU A 15 -34.04 4.67 24.10
N PRO A 16 -35.19 4.42 23.45
CA PRO A 16 -35.40 3.28 22.54
C PRO A 16 -34.37 3.17 21.39
N ALA A 17 -33.74 4.27 21.00
CA ALA A 17 -32.70 4.28 19.96
C ALA A 17 -31.37 3.62 20.42
N GLU A 18 -31.04 3.68 21.71
CA GLU A 18 -29.84 3.03 22.24
C GLU A 18 -30.02 1.51 22.35
N GLU A 19 -31.25 1.07 22.61
CA GLU A 19 -31.61 -0.35 22.70
C GLU A 19 -31.58 -1.01 21.32
N GLU A 20 -32.13 -0.37 20.29
CA GLU A 20 -32.03 -0.83 18.89
C GLU A 20 -30.57 -0.93 18.41
N SER A 21 -29.72 0.03 18.77
CA SER A 21 -28.29 0.01 18.41
C SER A 21 -27.56 -1.16 19.10
N ARG A 22 -27.86 -1.44 20.38
CA ARG A 22 -27.28 -2.56 21.12
C ARG A 22 -27.72 -3.91 20.55
N GLU A 23 -28.98 -4.03 20.14
CA GLU A 23 -29.50 -5.24 19.51
C GLU A 23 -28.83 -5.50 18.15
N GLN A 24 -28.65 -4.46 17.34
CA GLN A 24 -27.97 -4.56 16.05
C GLN A 24 -26.50 -4.97 16.21
N GLU A 25 -25.78 -4.38 17.16
CA GLU A 25 -24.39 -4.75 17.48
C GLU A 25 -24.26 -6.20 17.94
N ARG A 26 -25.18 -6.66 18.79
CA ARG A 26 -25.22 -8.04 19.26
C ARG A 26 -25.49 -9.01 18.12
N LYS A 27 -26.45 -8.69 17.25
CA LYS A 27 -26.78 -9.51 16.08
C LYS A 27 -25.61 -9.60 15.09
N GLU A 28 -24.87 -8.51 14.91
CA GLU A 28 -23.64 -8.50 14.10
C GLU A 28 -22.57 -9.43 14.70
N LEU A 29 -22.33 -9.35 16.00
CA LEU A 29 -21.38 -10.21 16.71
C LEU A 29 -21.78 -11.70 16.65
N GLU A 30 -23.05 -12.02 16.92
CA GLU A 30 -23.56 -13.39 16.87
C GLU A 30 -23.46 -13.97 15.45
N GLY A 31 -23.77 -13.16 14.43
CA GLY A 31 -23.59 -13.53 13.02
C GLY A 31 -22.12 -13.84 12.69
N PHE A 32 -21.20 -12.99 13.12
CA PHE A 32 -19.76 -13.20 12.92
C PHE A 32 -19.25 -14.47 13.61
N VAL A 33 -19.66 -14.70 14.87
CA VAL A 33 -19.28 -15.90 15.63
C VAL A 33 -19.81 -17.17 14.96
N ALA A 34 -21.07 -17.17 14.51
CA ALA A 34 -21.66 -18.30 13.82
C ALA A 34 -20.98 -18.59 12.48
N GLU A 35 -20.68 -17.56 11.68
CA GLU A 35 -19.96 -17.70 10.41
C GLU A 35 -18.56 -18.27 10.62
N GLN A 36 -17.82 -17.76 11.61
CA GLN A 36 -16.47 -18.24 11.91
C GLN A 36 -16.45 -19.67 12.45
N ALA A 37 -17.40 -20.01 13.33
CA ALA A 37 -17.54 -21.38 13.82
C ALA A 37 -17.85 -22.36 12.67
N ALA A 38 -18.82 -22.02 11.80
CA ALA A 38 -19.18 -22.85 10.66
C ALA A 38 -18.01 -23.02 9.67
N LYS A 39 -17.25 -21.95 9.42
CA LYS A 39 -16.03 -21.98 8.61
C LYS A 39 -15.00 -22.97 9.18
N PHE A 40 -14.71 -22.89 10.48
CA PHE A 40 -13.73 -23.79 11.11
C PHE A 40 -14.22 -25.24 11.16
N GLU A 41 -15.50 -25.47 11.41
CA GLU A 41 -16.08 -26.81 11.40
C GLU A 41 -15.98 -27.45 10.01
N GLN A 42 -16.36 -26.71 8.96
CA GLN A 42 -16.27 -27.19 7.58
C GLN A 42 -14.82 -27.56 7.21
N LYS A 43 -13.85 -26.71 7.57
CA LYS A 43 -12.43 -26.98 7.32
C LYS A 43 -11.90 -28.15 8.12
N ALA A 44 -12.30 -28.28 9.39
CA ALA A 44 -11.92 -29.39 10.25
C ALA A 44 -12.46 -30.73 9.71
N ALA A 45 -13.70 -30.75 9.21
CA ALA A 45 -14.30 -31.92 8.58
C ALA A 45 -13.54 -32.36 7.33
N LEU A 46 -13.21 -31.41 6.43
CA LEU A 46 -12.38 -31.71 5.26
C LEU A 46 -10.97 -32.17 5.65
N ARG A 47 -10.37 -31.53 6.66
CA ARG A 47 -9.06 -31.91 7.18
C ARG A 47 -9.04 -33.35 7.70
N LEU A 48 -10.06 -33.74 8.44
CA LEU A 48 -10.18 -35.11 8.95
C LEU A 48 -10.16 -36.14 7.81
N GLN A 49 -10.90 -35.87 6.73
CA GLN A 49 -10.94 -36.73 5.55
C GLN A 49 -9.60 -36.77 4.77
N ASN A 50 -8.85 -35.67 4.77
CA ASN A 50 -7.62 -35.54 3.99
C ASN A 50 -6.36 -36.03 4.72
N VAL A 51 -6.34 -36.04 6.06
CA VAL A 51 -5.20 -36.50 6.86
C VAL A 51 -5.02 -38.01 6.78
N ALA A 52 -6.12 -38.77 6.75
CA ALA A 52 -6.12 -40.22 6.62
C ALA A 52 -7.15 -40.65 5.56
N PRO A 53 -6.88 -40.41 4.26
CA PRO A 53 -7.84 -40.71 3.22
C PRO A 53 -7.98 -42.21 2.99
N GLU A 54 -9.22 -42.70 2.97
CA GLU A 54 -9.54 -44.06 2.54
C GLU A 54 -9.50 -44.13 1.01
N ARG A 55 -8.35 -44.54 0.47
CA ARG A 55 -8.13 -44.58 -0.98
C ARG A 55 -8.79 -45.81 -1.61
N PRO A 56 -9.37 -45.67 -2.82
CA PRO A 56 -9.91 -46.82 -3.55
C PRO A 56 -8.84 -47.89 -3.85
N PRO A 57 -9.21 -49.18 -3.84
CA PRO A 57 -8.30 -50.26 -4.23
C PRO A 57 -8.00 -50.24 -5.74
N GLU A 58 -6.95 -50.94 -6.18
CA GLU A 58 -6.57 -51.00 -7.60
C GLU A 58 -7.70 -51.47 -8.53
N SER A 59 -8.58 -52.35 -8.04
CA SER A 59 -9.76 -52.86 -8.75
C SER A 59 -10.80 -51.79 -9.10
N PHE A 60 -10.78 -50.64 -8.42
CA PHE A 60 -11.59 -49.48 -8.79
C PHE A 60 -11.09 -48.90 -10.12
N PHE A 61 -9.78 -48.69 -10.24
CA PHE A 61 -9.16 -48.01 -11.38
C PHE A 61 -9.22 -48.81 -12.69
N THR A 62 -9.33 -50.14 -12.62
CA THR A 62 -9.49 -50.99 -13.81
C THR A 62 -10.85 -50.83 -14.48
N ARG A 63 -11.87 -50.38 -13.74
CA ARG A 63 -13.23 -50.12 -14.26
C ARG A 63 -13.37 -48.70 -14.81
N CYS A 64 -12.46 -47.81 -14.47
CA CYS A 64 -12.45 -46.41 -14.89
C CYS A 64 -11.85 -46.25 -16.30
N ASP A 65 -12.29 -45.21 -17.00
CA ASP A 65 -11.85 -44.92 -18.36
C ASP A 65 -10.43 -44.33 -18.37
N SER A 66 -9.50 -45.03 -19.02
CA SER A 66 -8.09 -44.63 -19.17
C SER A 66 -7.77 -44.01 -20.54
N SER A 67 -8.78 -43.65 -21.33
CA SER A 67 -8.58 -43.14 -22.68
C SER A 67 -7.87 -41.79 -22.67
N LEU A 68 -6.85 -41.64 -23.52
CA LEU A 68 -6.08 -40.41 -23.64
C LEU A 68 -6.97 -39.20 -23.95
N LYS A 69 -7.98 -39.39 -24.81
CA LYS A 69 -8.90 -38.33 -25.23
C LYS A 69 -9.66 -37.74 -24.04
N LYS A 70 -10.27 -38.58 -23.19
CA LYS A 70 -11.07 -38.10 -22.06
C LYS A 70 -10.20 -37.52 -20.94
N ASN A 71 -9.08 -38.17 -20.61
CA ASN A 71 -8.16 -37.68 -19.58
C ASN A 71 -7.52 -36.34 -19.96
N THR A 72 -7.05 -36.19 -21.21
CA THR A 72 -6.51 -34.90 -21.69
C THR A 72 -7.58 -33.81 -21.74
N ALA A 73 -8.82 -34.17 -22.10
CA ALA A 73 -9.93 -33.22 -22.08
C ALA A 73 -10.24 -32.75 -20.64
N PHE A 74 -10.20 -33.65 -19.66
CA PHE A 74 -10.36 -33.32 -18.25
C PHE A 74 -9.27 -32.34 -17.79
N VAL A 75 -7.99 -32.63 -18.06
CA VAL A 75 -6.87 -31.71 -17.74
C VAL A 75 -7.05 -30.32 -18.37
N LYS A 76 -7.52 -30.25 -19.61
CA LYS A 76 -7.81 -28.96 -20.27
C LYS A 76 -8.92 -28.18 -19.56
N LYS A 77 -9.97 -28.85 -19.09
CA LYS A 77 -11.04 -28.19 -18.32
C LYS A 77 -10.51 -27.60 -17.01
N LEU A 78 -9.57 -28.27 -16.33
CA LEU A 78 -8.97 -27.77 -15.08
C LEU A 78 -8.23 -26.43 -15.27
N LYS A 79 -7.55 -26.22 -16.39
CA LYS A 79 -6.85 -24.95 -16.67
C LYS A 79 -7.78 -23.74 -16.74
N GLN A 80 -9.07 -23.96 -17.02
CA GLN A 80 -10.11 -22.95 -17.13
C GLN A 80 -11.18 -23.13 -16.04
N PHE A 81 -10.79 -23.70 -14.90
CA PHE A 81 -11.70 -24.00 -13.80
C PHE A 81 -12.49 -22.76 -13.34
N THR A 82 -13.78 -22.97 -13.09
CA THR A 82 -14.69 -22.01 -12.46
C THR A 82 -15.60 -22.75 -11.48
N ALA A 83 -16.14 -22.03 -10.49
CA ALA A 83 -17.04 -22.59 -9.47
C ALA A 83 -18.21 -23.41 -10.05
N SER A 84 -18.81 -22.97 -11.16
CA SER A 84 -19.94 -23.64 -11.79
C SER A 84 -19.61 -24.98 -12.45
N GLN A 85 -18.32 -25.25 -12.71
CA GLN A 85 -17.87 -26.50 -13.33
C GLN A 85 -17.59 -27.60 -12.31
N LEU A 86 -17.63 -27.32 -11.01
CA LEU A 86 -17.25 -28.25 -9.96
C LEU A 86 -17.99 -29.59 -10.07
N GLU A 87 -19.33 -29.56 -10.10
CA GLU A 87 -20.15 -30.78 -10.13
C GLU A 87 -19.86 -31.63 -11.37
N GLY A 88 -19.74 -30.99 -12.54
CA GLY A 88 -19.39 -31.67 -13.78
C GLY A 88 -17.99 -32.31 -13.72
N LEU A 89 -17.01 -31.60 -13.14
CA LEU A 89 -15.66 -32.13 -12.95
C LEU A 89 -15.61 -33.28 -11.96
N LEU A 90 -16.35 -33.22 -10.85
CA LEU A 90 -16.43 -34.32 -9.89
C LEU A 90 -17.05 -35.57 -10.53
N LYS A 91 -18.08 -35.39 -11.37
CA LYS A 91 -18.70 -36.48 -12.13
C LYS A 91 -17.74 -37.08 -13.16
N ASP A 92 -17.05 -36.25 -13.94
CA ASP A 92 -16.04 -36.70 -14.89
C ASP A 92 -14.93 -37.48 -14.17
N MET A 93 -14.41 -36.94 -13.07
CA MET A 93 -13.33 -37.54 -12.29
C MET A 93 -13.71 -38.90 -11.70
N ALA A 94 -14.97 -39.12 -11.29
CA ALA A 94 -15.42 -40.41 -10.78
C ALA A 94 -15.38 -41.54 -11.83
N GLY A 95 -15.46 -41.20 -13.13
CA GLY A 95 -15.43 -42.14 -14.24
C GLY A 95 -14.06 -42.31 -14.90
N LEU A 96 -13.05 -41.52 -14.52
CA LEU A 96 -11.73 -41.48 -15.17
C LEU A 96 -10.64 -42.08 -14.29
N ASN A 97 -9.68 -42.76 -14.93
CA ASN A 97 -8.46 -43.19 -14.30
C ASN A 97 -7.34 -42.16 -14.57
N LEU A 98 -7.14 -41.24 -13.63
CA LEU A 98 -6.16 -40.15 -13.76
C LEU A 98 -4.76 -40.52 -13.25
N THR A 99 -4.49 -41.78 -12.87
CA THR A 99 -3.23 -42.19 -12.25
C THR A 99 -1.99 -41.81 -13.08
N LYS A 100 -2.09 -41.86 -14.41
CA LYS A 100 -1.00 -41.48 -15.33
C LYS A 100 -0.93 -39.97 -15.65
N TYR A 101 -1.89 -39.18 -15.17
CA TYR A 101 -2.07 -37.77 -15.52
C TYR A 101 -1.96 -36.84 -14.31
N ILE A 102 -1.57 -37.36 -13.13
CA ILE A 102 -1.52 -36.58 -11.88
C ILE A 102 -0.59 -35.37 -12.00
N SER A 103 0.53 -35.50 -12.71
CA SER A 103 1.46 -34.40 -12.96
C SER A 103 0.82 -33.27 -13.76
N GLU A 104 0.10 -33.59 -14.83
CA GLU A 104 -0.59 -32.64 -15.67
C GLU A 104 -1.82 -32.04 -15.00
N VAL A 105 -2.56 -32.84 -14.21
CA VAL A 105 -3.67 -32.39 -13.37
C VAL A 105 -3.16 -31.35 -12.36
N SER A 106 -2.06 -31.67 -11.65
CA SER A 106 -1.46 -30.79 -10.66
C SER A 106 -0.97 -29.48 -11.28
N ALA A 107 -0.27 -29.55 -12.41
CA ALA A 107 0.16 -28.36 -13.15
C ALA A 107 -1.03 -27.53 -13.63
N ALA A 108 -2.09 -28.16 -14.16
CA ALA A 108 -3.28 -27.47 -14.64
C ALA A 108 -4.02 -26.72 -13.52
N ILE A 109 -4.09 -27.29 -12.32
CA ILE A 109 -4.71 -26.63 -11.15
C ILE A 109 -3.93 -25.39 -10.73
N VAL A 110 -2.59 -25.47 -10.70
CA VAL A 110 -1.73 -24.33 -10.29
C VAL A 110 -1.70 -23.24 -11.36
N GLU A 111 -1.71 -23.61 -12.65
CA GLU A 111 -1.77 -22.66 -13.78
C GLU A 111 -3.13 -21.96 -13.92
N ALA A 112 -4.20 -22.54 -13.36
CA ALA A 112 -5.54 -22.00 -13.50
C ALA A 112 -5.63 -20.54 -13.01
N LYS A 113 -6.39 -19.74 -13.75
CA LYS A 113 -6.67 -18.33 -13.42
C LYS A 113 -7.93 -18.24 -12.57
N LEU A 114 -7.80 -18.65 -11.31
CA LEU A 114 -8.89 -18.68 -10.35
C LEU A 114 -9.32 -17.26 -9.94
N LYS A 115 -10.62 -17.07 -9.73
CA LYS A 115 -11.15 -15.92 -8.97
C LYS A 115 -11.21 -16.28 -7.49
N MET A 116 -11.40 -15.27 -6.64
CA MET A 116 -11.58 -15.48 -5.19
C MET A 116 -12.78 -16.38 -4.86
N SER A 117 -13.84 -16.33 -5.66
CA SER A 117 -15.01 -17.21 -5.53
C SER A 117 -14.73 -18.67 -5.90
N ASP A 118 -13.70 -18.92 -6.73
CA ASP A 118 -13.39 -20.27 -7.22
C ASP A 118 -12.54 -21.08 -6.23
N VAL A 119 -11.94 -20.43 -5.23
CA VAL A 119 -11.02 -21.07 -4.27
C VAL A 119 -11.69 -22.21 -3.49
N GLY A 120 -12.89 -21.98 -2.93
CA GLY A 120 -13.62 -23.01 -2.19
C GLY A 120 -14.00 -24.23 -3.05
N PRO A 121 -14.60 -24.03 -4.23
CA PRO A 121 -14.84 -25.11 -5.19
C PRO A 121 -13.57 -25.85 -5.62
N ALA A 122 -12.49 -25.13 -5.92
CA ALA A 122 -11.20 -25.73 -6.27
C ALA A 122 -10.62 -26.56 -5.12
N LEU A 123 -10.78 -26.11 -3.88
CA LEU A 123 -10.37 -26.83 -2.66
C LEU A 123 -11.13 -28.15 -2.49
N THR A 124 -12.43 -28.15 -2.81
CA THR A 124 -13.27 -29.35 -2.79
C THR A 124 -12.79 -30.37 -3.82
N LEU A 125 -12.52 -29.91 -5.05
CA LEU A 125 -11.95 -30.75 -6.10
C LEU A 125 -10.58 -31.32 -5.71
N CYS A 126 -9.69 -30.49 -5.17
CA CYS A 126 -8.35 -30.92 -4.72
C CYS A 126 -8.43 -31.92 -3.56
N SER A 127 -9.37 -31.73 -2.63
CA SER A 127 -9.60 -32.69 -1.53
C SER A 127 -10.01 -34.04 -2.10
N LYS A 128 -10.92 -34.06 -3.08
CA LYS A 128 -11.35 -35.32 -3.68
C LYS A 128 -10.26 -36.01 -4.51
N LEU A 129 -9.45 -35.25 -5.24
CA LEU A 129 -8.27 -35.75 -5.93
C LEU A 129 -7.26 -36.36 -4.96
N HIS A 130 -6.96 -35.66 -3.86
CA HIS A 130 -6.07 -36.14 -2.79
C HIS A 130 -6.56 -37.42 -2.11
N GLN A 131 -7.88 -37.51 -1.87
CA GLN A 131 -8.50 -38.70 -1.30
C GLN A 131 -8.51 -39.90 -2.26
N THR A 132 -8.37 -39.67 -3.56
CA THR A 132 -8.40 -40.73 -4.58
C THR A 132 -6.99 -41.16 -5.00
N TYR A 133 -6.08 -40.20 -5.19
CA TYR A 133 -4.78 -40.42 -5.82
C TYR A 133 -3.64 -40.07 -4.85
N GLY A 134 -2.80 -41.05 -4.54
CA GLY A 134 -1.78 -40.88 -3.52
C GLY A 134 -0.64 -39.93 -3.85
N ASP A 135 -0.29 -39.86 -5.13
CA ASP A 135 0.82 -39.03 -5.62
C ASP A 135 0.40 -37.56 -5.84
N PHE A 136 -0.89 -37.25 -5.68
CA PHE A 136 -1.44 -35.92 -5.98
C PHE A 136 -0.82 -34.82 -5.12
N ALA A 137 -0.77 -34.99 -3.79
CA ALA A 137 -0.22 -33.96 -2.91
C ALA A 137 1.25 -33.67 -3.20
N GLY A 138 2.05 -34.70 -3.48
CA GLY A 138 3.47 -34.54 -3.83
C GLY A 138 3.63 -33.73 -5.12
N SER A 139 2.95 -34.14 -6.19
CA SER A 139 3.00 -33.46 -7.49
C SER A 139 2.45 -32.03 -7.43
N LEU A 140 1.37 -31.80 -6.68
CA LEU A 140 0.81 -30.46 -6.48
C LEU A 140 1.79 -29.55 -5.75
N PHE A 141 2.45 -30.05 -4.71
CA PHE A 141 3.44 -29.29 -3.95
C PHE A 141 4.63 -28.85 -4.81
N GLU A 142 5.16 -29.73 -5.67
CA GLU A 142 6.26 -29.39 -6.59
C GLU A 142 5.90 -28.23 -7.53
N ASN A 143 4.65 -28.18 -8.00
CA ASN A 143 4.17 -27.07 -8.83
C ASN A 143 4.02 -25.78 -8.03
N TRP A 144 3.53 -25.85 -6.80
CA TRP A 144 3.45 -24.68 -5.90
C TRP A 144 4.82 -24.13 -5.53
N GLN A 145 5.83 -24.98 -5.32
CA GLN A 145 7.19 -24.52 -5.06
C GLN A 145 7.71 -23.61 -6.18
N LYS A 146 7.39 -23.91 -7.44
CA LYS A 146 7.81 -23.08 -8.58
C LYS A 146 7.13 -21.71 -8.59
N VAL A 147 5.88 -21.62 -8.12
CA VAL A 147 5.08 -20.39 -8.14
C VAL A 147 5.35 -19.51 -6.92
N LEU A 148 5.44 -20.11 -5.73
CA LEU A 148 5.54 -19.37 -4.45
C LEU A 148 6.98 -19.11 -4.00
N HIS A 149 7.98 -19.67 -4.69
CA HIS A 149 9.38 -19.35 -4.43
C HIS A 149 9.71 -17.98 -5.01
N VAL A 150 9.45 -16.94 -4.22
CA VAL A 150 9.75 -15.56 -4.56
C VAL A 150 11.24 -15.30 -4.37
N LYS A 151 11.95 -14.95 -5.45
CA LYS A 151 13.38 -14.59 -5.38
C LYS A 151 13.55 -13.19 -4.81
N ALA A 152 14.60 -12.98 -4.02
CA ALA A 152 14.93 -11.67 -3.47
C ALA A 152 15.16 -10.64 -4.59
N GLY A 153 14.48 -9.49 -4.50
CA GLY A 153 14.61 -8.39 -5.46
C GLY A 153 13.81 -8.53 -6.77
N GLU A 154 13.14 -9.68 -7.01
CA GLU A 154 12.28 -9.86 -8.18
C GLU A 154 10.84 -9.41 -7.87
N LYS A 155 10.34 -8.42 -8.61
CA LYS A 155 8.95 -7.97 -8.49
C LYS A 155 7.99 -9.08 -8.93
N ILE A 156 6.87 -9.21 -8.24
CA ILE A 156 5.83 -10.19 -8.58
C ILE A 156 5.22 -9.83 -9.95
N GLY A 157 5.43 -10.68 -10.95
CA GLY A 157 4.97 -10.42 -12.32
C GLY A 157 3.44 -10.33 -12.45
N ASN A 158 2.67 -11.08 -11.64
CA ASN A 158 1.22 -11.00 -11.61
C ASN A 158 0.67 -10.96 -10.17
N PRO A 159 0.60 -9.76 -9.55
CA PRO A 159 0.12 -9.59 -8.18
C PRO A 159 -1.32 -10.10 -7.99
N SER A 160 -2.17 -9.94 -9.01
CA SER A 160 -3.57 -10.38 -8.95
C SER A 160 -3.71 -11.90 -8.87
N LYS A 161 -2.90 -12.65 -9.62
CA LYS A 161 -2.85 -14.11 -9.50
C LYS A 161 -2.21 -14.52 -8.19
N MET A 162 -1.06 -13.93 -7.83
CA MET A 162 -0.37 -14.24 -6.57
C MET A 162 -1.27 -14.10 -5.34
N ARG A 163 -2.14 -13.08 -5.32
CA ARG A 163 -3.13 -12.87 -4.27
C ARG A 163 -4.08 -14.07 -4.09
N VAL A 164 -4.61 -14.62 -5.19
CA VAL A 164 -5.52 -15.79 -5.17
C VAL A 164 -4.75 -17.05 -4.83
N ASP A 165 -3.58 -17.22 -5.45
CA ASP A 165 -2.69 -18.37 -5.28
C ASP A 165 -2.24 -18.54 -3.83
N LEU A 166 -1.82 -17.45 -3.17
CA LEU A 166 -1.39 -17.48 -1.78
C LEU A 166 -2.53 -17.85 -0.83
N ARG A 167 -3.74 -17.33 -1.07
CA ARG A 167 -4.94 -17.76 -0.33
C ARG A 167 -5.22 -19.24 -0.56
N PHE A 168 -5.22 -19.68 -1.81
CA PHE A 168 -5.53 -21.06 -2.15
C PHE A 168 -4.52 -22.04 -1.53
N TYR A 169 -3.24 -21.69 -1.56
CA TYR A 169 -2.19 -22.47 -0.91
C TYR A 169 -2.36 -22.55 0.62
N GLY A 170 -2.72 -21.44 1.27
CA GLY A 170 -3.08 -21.44 2.69
C GLY A 170 -4.28 -22.34 3.02
N GLU A 171 -5.28 -22.38 2.14
CA GLU A 171 -6.43 -23.27 2.30
C GLU A 171 -6.06 -24.76 2.11
N LEU A 172 -5.17 -25.10 1.16
CA LEU A 172 -4.69 -26.48 0.95
C LEU A 172 -3.98 -27.05 2.19
N ILE A 173 -3.23 -26.22 2.91
CA ILE A 173 -2.62 -26.60 4.18
C ILE A 173 -3.68 -26.71 5.28
N SER A 174 -4.64 -25.79 5.34
CA SER A 174 -5.70 -25.79 6.36
C SER A 174 -6.54 -27.07 6.30
N VAL A 175 -6.96 -27.49 5.10
CA VAL A 175 -7.69 -28.75 4.90
C VAL A 175 -6.79 -29.99 4.88
N GLY A 176 -5.49 -29.87 5.17
CA GLY A 176 -4.61 -31.03 5.38
C GLY A 176 -4.21 -31.82 4.13
N ILE A 177 -4.38 -31.26 2.93
CA ILE A 177 -3.78 -31.84 1.71
C ILE A 177 -2.25 -31.75 1.81
N PHE A 178 -1.75 -30.59 2.26
CA PHE A 178 -0.36 -30.45 2.68
C PHE A 178 -0.26 -30.55 4.19
N THR A 179 0.64 -31.40 4.66
CA THR A 179 0.95 -31.46 6.09
C THR A 179 1.61 -30.16 6.54
N ASN A 180 1.40 -29.79 7.80
CA ASN A 180 1.99 -28.58 8.37
C ASN A 180 3.53 -28.59 8.27
N LYS A 181 4.18 -29.76 8.28
CA LYS A 181 5.64 -29.90 8.13
C LYS A 181 6.15 -29.51 6.74
N VAL A 182 5.36 -29.77 5.71
CA VAL A 182 5.75 -29.55 4.30
C VAL A 182 5.24 -28.20 3.80
N GLY A 183 3.98 -27.86 4.11
CA GLY A 183 3.34 -26.66 3.59
C GLY A 183 3.77 -25.35 4.26
N LEU A 184 3.91 -25.35 5.59
CA LEU A 184 4.23 -24.11 6.32
C LEU A 184 5.59 -23.49 5.96
N PRO A 185 6.68 -24.27 5.76
CA PRO A 185 7.96 -23.68 5.35
C PRO A 185 7.85 -22.88 4.05
N LEU A 186 7.16 -23.39 3.02
CA LEU A 186 7.00 -22.66 1.76
C LEU A 186 6.13 -21.41 1.94
N LEU A 187 5.03 -21.51 2.70
CA LEU A 187 4.17 -20.35 3.01
C LEU A 187 4.96 -19.26 3.75
N GLY A 188 5.71 -19.65 4.78
CA GLY A 188 6.53 -18.75 5.58
C GLY A 188 7.63 -18.07 4.76
N LEU A 189 8.32 -18.83 3.89
CA LEU A 189 9.31 -18.27 2.96
C LEU A 189 8.70 -17.23 2.02
N CYS A 190 7.54 -17.54 1.43
CA CYS A 190 6.82 -16.63 0.54
C CYS A 190 6.40 -15.34 1.26
N LEU A 191 5.74 -15.45 2.41
CA LEU A 191 5.30 -14.28 3.21
C LEU A 191 6.48 -13.42 3.66
N THR A 192 7.56 -14.05 4.15
CA THR A 192 8.77 -13.34 4.58
C THR A 192 9.42 -12.61 3.41
N ALA A 193 9.48 -13.23 2.22
CA ALA A 193 10.02 -12.60 1.03
C ALA A 193 9.20 -11.38 0.59
N LEU A 194 7.87 -11.50 0.53
CA LEU A 194 6.97 -10.39 0.17
C LEU A 194 7.11 -9.21 1.14
N ILE A 195 7.12 -9.50 2.44
CA ILE A 195 7.28 -8.49 3.50
C ILE A 195 8.67 -7.83 3.44
N SER A 196 9.73 -8.61 3.21
CA SER A 196 11.10 -8.08 3.14
C SER A 196 11.39 -7.24 1.90
N GLN A 197 10.65 -7.48 0.80
CA GLN A 197 10.74 -6.70 -0.44
C GLN A 197 10.07 -5.32 -0.31
N ASP A 198 8.99 -5.24 0.45
CA ASP A 198 8.20 -4.03 0.63
C ASP A 198 8.74 -3.18 1.79
N LYS A 199 9.75 -2.35 1.51
CA LYS A 199 10.28 -1.38 2.48
C LYS A 199 9.74 0.03 2.30
N GLU A 200 9.57 0.46 1.05
CA GLU A 200 9.21 1.83 0.70
C GLU A 200 7.86 1.88 -0.02
N GLU A 201 7.74 1.32 -1.24
CA GLU A 201 6.53 1.45 -2.08
C GLU A 201 5.34 0.55 -1.67
N HIS A 202 5.56 -0.48 -0.84
CA HIS A 202 4.53 -1.44 -0.39
C HIS A 202 3.68 -2.06 -1.51
N SER A 203 4.32 -2.45 -2.62
CA SER A 203 3.66 -2.99 -3.81
C SER A 203 2.92 -4.31 -3.59
N ASN A 204 3.34 -5.10 -2.60
CA ASN A 204 2.75 -6.40 -2.26
C ASN A 204 1.64 -6.30 -1.20
N LEU A 205 1.30 -5.08 -0.73
CA LEU A 205 0.28 -4.85 0.30
C LEU A 205 -1.05 -5.55 0.00
N SER A 206 -1.52 -5.47 -1.25
CA SER A 206 -2.79 -6.11 -1.65
C SER A 206 -2.78 -7.64 -1.54
N ILE A 207 -1.60 -8.27 -1.67
CA ILE A 207 -1.41 -9.71 -1.54
C ILE A 207 -1.46 -10.08 -0.06
N ILE A 208 -0.68 -9.38 0.77
CA ILE A 208 -0.59 -9.62 2.22
C ILE A 208 -1.94 -9.37 2.89
N LEU A 209 -2.62 -8.27 2.56
CA LEU A 209 -3.91 -7.90 3.12
C LEU A 209 -5.00 -8.93 2.79
N SER A 210 -4.98 -9.47 1.56
CA SER A 210 -5.88 -10.56 1.17
C SER A 210 -5.60 -11.84 1.95
N PHE A 211 -4.33 -12.16 2.20
CA PHE A 211 -3.96 -13.30 3.04
C PHE A 211 -4.46 -13.11 4.49
N CYS A 212 -4.24 -11.93 5.08
CA CYS A 212 -4.74 -11.60 6.42
C CYS A 212 -6.27 -11.73 6.51
N ARG A 213 -7.01 -11.25 5.50
CA ARG A 213 -8.48 -11.32 5.49
C ARG A 213 -9.01 -12.76 5.43
N HIS A 214 -8.40 -13.63 4.63
CA HIS A 214 -8.96 -14.96 4.36
C HIS A 214 -8.39 -16.08 5.22
N CYS A 215 -7.10 -15.97 5.55
CA CYS A 215 -6.33 -16.99 6.27
C CYS A 215 -5.77 -16.46 7.61
N GLY A 216 -5.82 -15.15 7.87
CA GLY A 216 -5.21 -14.57 9.07
C GLY A 216 -5.80 -15.09 10.38
N ASP A 217 -7.06 -15.50 10.38
CA ASP A 217 -7.74 -16.12 11.52
C ASP A 217 -7.11 -17.46 11.94
N GLU A 218 -6.75 -18.33 11.00
CA GLU A 218 -6.13 -19.62 11.31
C GLU A 218 -4.62 -19.54 11.54
N TYR A 219 -3.94 -18.70 10.75
CA TYR A 219 -2.47 -18.63 10.73
C TYR A 219 -1.88 -17.63 11.69
N ALA A 220 -2.61 -16.55 11.97
CA ALA A 220 -2.18 -15.47 12.84
C ALA A 220 -3.23 -15.16 13.93
N GLY A 221 -4.29 -15.95 14.09
CA GLY A 221 -5.32 -15.69 15.11
C GLY A 221 -5.93 -14.30 15.01
N LEU A 222 -6.02 -13.74 13.79
CA LEU A 222 -6.53 -12.39 13.59
C LEU A 222 -8.04 -12.36 13.79
N VAL A 223 -8.50 -11.38 14.53
CA VAL A 223 -9.92 -11.05 14.71
C VAL A 223 -10.03 -9.53 14.57
N PRO A 224 -10.94 -9.02 13.71
CA PRO A 224 -11.14 -7.58 13.56
C PRO A 224 -11.37 -6.88 14.91
N LYS A 225 -10.79 -5.70 15.08
CA LYS A 225 -10.87 -4.93 16.33
C LYS A 225 -12.32 -4.71 16.76
N LYS A 226 -13.20 -4.31 15.84
CA LYS A 226 -14.63 -4.13 16.11
C LYS A 226 -15.26 -5.37 16.76
N MET A 227 -14.96 -6.55 16.24
CA MET A 227 -15.51 -7.81 16.76
C MET A 227 -14.94 -8.16 18.14
N LEU A 228 -13.67 -7.85 18.41
CA LEU A 228 -13.07 -8.03 19.73
C LEU A 228 -13.69 -7.11 20.78
N GLU A 229 -13.97 -5.86 20.42
CA GLU A 229 -14.62 -4.89 21.31
C GLU A 229 -16.06 -5.31 21.62
N LEU A 230 -16.82 -5.72 20.61
CA LEU A 230 -18.17 -6.27 20.79
C LEU A 230 -18.17 -7.55 21.62
N ALA A 231 -17.22 -8.47 21.37
CA ALA A 231 -17.07 -9.70 22.15
C ALA A 231 -16.82 -9.41 23.65
N LYS A 232 -15.98 -8.42 23.96
CA LYS A 232 -15.76 -7.95 25.33
C LYS A 232 -17.02 -7.30 25.92
N LYS A 233 -17.69 -6.44 25.16
CA LYS A 233 -18.92 -5.74 25.58
C LYS A 233 -20.04 -6.70 25.94
N HIS A 234 -20.23 -7.75 25.14
CA HIS A 234 -21.31 -8.74 25.32
C HIS A 234 -20.86 -10.04 26.00
N SER A 235 -19.61 -10.12 26.46
CA SER A 235 -19.02 -11.33 27.10
C SER A 235 -19.17 -12.61 26.27
N VAL A 236 -19.07 -12.50 24.94
CA VAL A 236 -19.13 -13.63 24.01
C VAL A 236 -17.72 -14.11 23.67
N THR A 237 -17.51 -15.42 23.65
CA THR A 237 -16.23 -16.01 23.27
C THR A 237 -16.15 -16.16 21.75
N VAL A 238 -15.13 -15.58 21.12
CA VAL A 238 -14.89 -15.73 19.68
C VAL A 238 -14.24 -17.09 19.40
N PRO A 239 -14.73 -17.88 18.42
CA PRO A 239 -14.12 -19.15 18.04
C PRO A 239 -12.67 -18.97 17.58
N SER A 240 -11.81 -19.91 17.94
CA SER A 240 -10.41 -19.95 17.52
C SER A 240 -10.09 -21.23 16.75
N SER A 241 -9.28 -21.12 15.69
CA SER A 241 -8.82 -22.29 14.95
C SER A 241 -7.77 -23.08 15.72
N ASN A 242 -7.88 -24.41 15.67
CA ASN A 242 -6.93 -25.36 16.25
C ASN A 242 -5.82 -25.78 15.26
N LEU A 243 -5.69 -25.10 14.11
CA LEU A 243 -4.74 -25.48 13.05
C LEU A 243 -3.27 -25.36 13.52
N LEU A 244 -2.94 -24.31 14.26
CA LEU A 244 -1.60 -23.98 14.74
C LEU A 244 -1.62 -23.63 16.24
N PRO A 245 -0.57 -23.98 17.00
CA PRO A 245 -0.39 -23.48 18.35
C PRO A 245 -0.26 -21.94 18.40
N SER A 246 -0.66 -21.36 19.53
CA SER A 246 -0.62 -19.91 19.78
C SER A 246 0.75 -19.29 19.49
N ASP A 247 1.84 -19.98 19.83
CA ASP A 247 3.21 -19.48 19.66
C ASP A 247 3.58 -19.31 18.18
N LYS A 248 3.15 -20.25 17.32
CA LYS A 248 3.39 -20.15 15.88
C LYS A 248 2.56 -19.05 15.26
N GLN A 249 1.33 -18.89 15.71
CA GLN A 249 0.48 -17.78 15.27
C GLN A 249 1.06 -16.43 15.71
N GLN A 250 1.66 -16.37 16.91
CA GLN A 250 2.29 -15.15 17.43
C GLN A 250 3.47 -14.70 16.57
N ASN A 251 4.29 -15.64 16.09
CA ASN A 251 5.42 -15.32 15.21
C ASN A 251 4.96 -14.62 13.92
N LEU A 252 3.89 -15.12 13.29
CA LEU A 252 3.35 -14.48 12.10
C LEU A 252 2.67 -13.14 12.43
N ARG A 253 1.95 -13.04 13.55
CA ARG A 253 1.41 -11.75 14.02
C ARG A 253 2.50 -10.70 14.18
N ASN A 254 3.62 -11.05 14.80
CA ASN A 254 4.75 -10.12 14.98
C ASN A 254 5.30 -9.67 13.64
N LEU A 255 5.51 -10.59 12.69
CA LEU A 255 5.96 -10.25 11.34
C LEU A 255 4.99 -9.29 10.61
N LEU A 256 3.68 -9.50 10.76
CA LEU A 256 2.66 -8.61 10.18
C LEU A 256 2.62 -7.25 10.88
N LYS A 257 2.88 -7.19 12.19
CA LYS A 257 2.99 -5.92 12.93
C LYS A 257 4.22 -5.14 12.51
N ASP A 258 5.36 -5.79 12.32
CA ASP A 258 6.58 -5.15 11.81
C ASP A 258 6.34 -4.56 10.41
N TYR A 259 5.65 -5.30 9.54
CA TYR A 259 5.21 -4.80 8.23
C TYR A 259 4.23 -3.62 8.32
N TYR A 260 3.31 -3.65 9.29
CA TYR A 260 2.41 -2.53 9.52
C TYR A 260 3.15 -1.24 9.91
N GLN A 261 4.23 -1.34 10.68
CA GLN A 261 5.04 -0.17 11.04
C GLN A 261 5.71 0.45 9.80
N THR A 262 6.29 -0.36 8.90
CA THR A 262 6.88 0.16 7.65
C THR A 262 5.81 0.76 6.73
N LEU A 263 4.64 0.13 6.66
CA LEU A 263 3.49 0.62 5.90
C LEU A 263 3.01 1.97 6.43
N PHE A 264 2.98 2.12 7.75
CA PHE A 264 2.56 3.35 8.40
C PHE A 264 3.54 4.49 8.14
N GLU A 265 4.85 4.24 8.19
CA GLU A 265 5.86 5.23 7.80
C GLU A 265 5.75 5.65 6.32
N HIS A 266 5.44 4.69 5.43
CA HIS A 266 5.13 5.01 4.03
C HIS A 266 3.88 5.91 3.91
N LEU A 267 2.80 5.61 4.64
CA LEU A 267 1.59 6.43 4.66
C LEU A 267 1.86 7.87 5.12
N LYS A 268 2.68 8.06 6.17
CA LYS A 268 3.10 9.39 6.62
C LYS A 268 3.85 10.16 5.53
N ASN A 269 4.77 9.49 4.84
CA ASN A 269 5.57 10.11 3.79
C ASN A 269 4.69 10.53 2.60
N GLU A 270 3.74 9.69 2.18
CA GLU A 270 2.77 10.03 1.13
C GLU A 270 1.84 11.17 1.56
N HIS A 271 1.38 11.17 2.83
CA HIS A 271 0.58 12.28 3.37
C HIS A 271 1.34 13.61 3.31
N LYS A 272 2.61 13.61 3.72
CA LYS A 272 3.48 14.79 3.69
C LYS A 272 3.73 15.27 2.25
N GLN A 273 3.96 14.34 1.31
CA GLN A 273 4.12 14.67 -0.10
C GLN A 273 2.85 15.32 -0.69
N LEU A 274 1.67 14.79 -0.35
CA LEU A 274 0.39 15.35 -0.77
C LEU A 274 0.20 16.78 -0.23
N GLN A 275 0.44 17.00 1.07
CA GLN A 275 0.38 18.34 1.68
C GLN A 275 1.31 19.35 0.99
N TYR A 276 2.56 18.95 0.68
CA TYR A 276 3.48 19.83 -0.05
C TYR A 276 2.99 20.14 -1.47
N ALA A 277 2.43 19.16 -2.17
CA ALA A 277 1.90 19.34 -3.51
C ALA A 277 0.69 20.29 -3.51
N GLU A 278 -0.20 20.16 -2.52
CA GLU A 278 -1.35 21.05 -2.33
C GLU A 278 -0.95 22.48 -1.98
N LYS A 279 0.05 22.65 -1.10
CA LYS A 279 0.62 23.96 -0.76
C LYS A 279 1.28 24.62 -1.96
N SER A 280 2.02 23.85 -2.76
CA SER A 280 2.62 24.32 -4.02
C SER A 280 1.55 24.77 -5.02
N ARG A 281 0.44 24.00 -5.14
CA ARG A 281 -0.73 24.36 -5.96
C ARG A 281 -1.33 25.69 -5.54
N ARG A 282 -1.52 25.88 -4.22
CA ARG A 282 -2.08 27.11 -3.65
C ARG A 282 -1.21 28.33 -3.99
N ARG A 283 0.10 28.24 -3.78
CA ARG A 283 1.06 29.32 -4.13
C ARG A 283 1.08 29.66 -5.62
N MET A 284 0.96 28.67 -6.51
CA MET A 284 0.88 28.94 -7.95
C MET A 284 -0.42 29.66 -8.32
N LEU A 285 -1.53 29.27 -7.69
CA LEU A 285 -2.81 29.93 -7.88
C LEU A 285 -2.76 31.39 -7.40
N GLU A 286 -2.13 31.65 -6.25
CA GLU A 286 -1.95 33.01 -5.70
C GLU A 286 -1.02 33.88 -6.56
N SER A 287 0.09 33.32 -7.05
CA SER A 287 1.10 34.08 -7.79
C SER A 287 0.79 34.27 -9.29
N LYS A 288 0.16 33.29 -9.93
CA LYS A 288 -0.09 33.29 -11.38
C LYS A 288 -1.57 33.28 -11.76
N GLY A 289 -2.48 33.06 -10.82
CA GLY A 289 -3.92 32.93 -11.08
C GLY A 289 -4.33 31.60 -11.72
N GLU A 290 -3.39 30.77 -12.16
CA GLU A 290 -3.66 29.49 -12.82
C GLU A 290 -2.68 28.38 -12.41
N VAL A 291 -3.15 27.15 -12.52
CA VAL A 291 -2.35 25.92 -12.32
C VAL A 291 -2.40 25.12 -13.62
N SER A 292 -1.23 24.77 -14.15
CA SER A 292 -1.10 23.94 -15.36
C SER A 292 -1.87 22.62 -15.23
N ASN A 293 -2.41 22.13 -16.35
CA ASN A 293 -3.19 20.89 -16.38
C ASN A 293 -2.36 19.69 -15.91
N ASP A 294 -1.11 19.56 -16.36
CA ASP A 294 -0.19 18.49 -15.94
C ASP A 294 0.00 18.44 -14.41
N LYS A 295 0.01 19.61 -13.76
CA LYS A 295 0.15 19.71 -12.30
C LYS A 295 -1.13 19.32 -11.57
N LYS A 296 -2.29 19.62 -12.15
CA LYS A 296 -3.58 19.16 -11.61
C LYS A 296 -3.66 17.63 -11.66
N GLU A 297 -3.34 17.04 -12.81
CA GLU A 297 -3.32 15.58 -13.00
C GLU A 297 -2.32 14.91 -12.04
N GLN A 298 -1.14 15.48 -11.84
CA GLN A 298 -0.16 14.96 -10.88
C GLN A 298 -0.69 14.94 -9.43
N ILE A 299 -1.37 16.01 -9.00
CA ILE A 299 -1.93 16.11 -7.63
C ILE A 299 -3.10 15.15 -7.46
N GLU A 300 -3.98 15.04 -8.45
CA GLU A 300 -5.09 14.10 -8.45
C GLU A 300 -4.59 12.65 -8.38
N MET A 301 -3.49 12.33 -9.08
CA MET A 301 -2.85 11.01 -9.00
C MET A 301 -2.28 10.75 -7.59
N LEU A 302 -1.59 11.72 -6.99
CA LEU A 302 -1.07 11.60 -5.61
C LEU A 302 -2.20 11.41 -4.60
N GLN A 303 -3.29 12.17 -4.74
CA GLN A 303 -4.46 12.06 -3.88
C GLN A 303 -5.11 10.67 -3.98
N ASN A 304 -5.36 10.19 -5.20
CA ASN A 304 -5.92 8.86 -5.44
C ASN A 304 -5.04 7.73 -4.88
N ASN A 305 -3.71 7.86 -4.96
CA ASN A 305 -2.78 6.88 -4.41
C ASN A 305 -2.80 6.90 -2.87
N TYR A 306 -2.77 8.10 -2.28
CA TYR A 306 -2.86 8.28 -0.83
C TYR A 306 -4.17 7.72 -0.25
N GLU A 307 -5.33 7.99 -0.86
CA GLU A 307 -6.63 7.48 -0.41
C GLU A 307 -6.68 5.95 -0.42
N LYS A 308 -6.17 5.32 -1.49
CA LYS A 308 -6.07 3.86 -1.60
C LYS A 308 -5.13 3.27 -0.54
N LEU A 309 -3.99 3.91 -0.31
CA LEU A 309 -3.02 3.51 0.71
C LEU A 309 -3.64 3.63 2.11
N LEU A 310 -4.27 4.77 2.41
CA LEU A 310 -4.96 5.03 3.68
C LEU A 310 -6.03 3.99 3.97
N SER A 311 -6.92 3.70 3.01
CA SER A 311 -7.97 2.68 3.16
C SER A 311 -7.40 1.28 3.42
N SER A 312 -6.31 0.93 2.73
CA SER A 312 -5.62 -0.35 2.90
C SER A 312 -4.94 -0.44 4.28
N THR A 313 -4.28 0.63 4.72
CA THR A 313 -3.63 0.72 6.04
C THR A 313 -4.64 0.68 7.17
N GLN A 314 -5.80 1.34 7.03
CA GLN A 314 -6.91 1.26 7.99
C GLN A 314 -7.43 -0.18 8.12
N THR A 315 -7.63 -0.86 7.00
CA THR A 315 -8.06 -2.26 6.99
C THR A 315 -7.02 -3.16 7.67
N MET A 316 -5.72 -2.92 7.43
CA MET A 316 -4.66 -3.69 8.09
C MET A 316 -4.59 -3.41 9.59
N ALA A 317 -4.77 -2.17 10.02
CA ALA A 317 -4.82 -1.77 11.42
C ALA A 317 -5.97 -2.46 12.17
N ASP A 318 -7.17 -2.48 11.58
CA ASP A 318 -8.34 -3.16 12.14
C ASP A 318 -8.11 -4.67 12.31
N LEU A 319 -7.52 -5.32 11.30
CA LEU A 319 -7.20 -6.75 11.35
C LEU A 319 -6.13 -7.11 12.39
N LEU A 320 -5.14 -6.22 12.61
CA LEU A 320 -4.06 -6.42 13.57
C LEU A 320 -4.39 -5.91 14.98
N ASN A 321 -5.56 -5.29 15.15
CA ASN A 321 -5.96 -4.59 16.36
C ASN A 321 -4.94 -3.52 16.81
N GLU A 322 -4.44 -2.75 15.83
CA GLU A 322 -3.57 -1.60 16.04
C GLU A 322 -4.35 -0.30 15.83
N SER A 323 -3.94 0.78 16.49
CA SER A 323 -4.51 2.12 16.24
C SER A 323 -3.79 2.77 15.07
N LEU A 324 -4.53 3.39 14.14
CA LEU A 324 -3.96 4.33 13.18
C LEU A 324 -3.56 5.61 13.92
N PRO A 325 -2.27 5.95 14.04
CA PRO A 325 -1.86 7.18 14.71
C PRO A 325 -2.30 8.41 13.90
N GLU A 326 -2.55 9.51 14.60
CA GLU A 326 -3.10 10.73 14.02
C GLU A 326 -2.15 11.33 12.97
N LEU A 327 -2.65 11.47 11.75
CA LEU A 327 -1.93 12.13 10.66
C LEU A 327 -2.06 13.63 10.87
N THR A 328 -1.05 14.23 11.49
CA THR A 328 -1.04 15.67 11.75
C THR A 328 -1.06 16.43 10.43
N VAL A 329 -2.11 17.22 10.22
CA VAL A 329 -2.15 18.22 9.16
C VAL A 329 -1.28 19.39 9.64
N GLU A 330 -0.22 19.73 8.90
CA GLU A 330 0.48 20.98 9.17
C GLU A 330 -0.50 22.13 8.91
N VAL A 331 -1.08 22.68 9.98
CA VAL A 331 -1.97 23.85 9.90
C VAL A 331 -1.11 25.01 9.42
N GLU A 332 -1.35 25.43 8.18
CA GLU A 332 -0.79 26.66 7.66
C GLU A 332 -1.47 27.82 8.40
N VAL A 333 -0.71 28.52 9.25
CA VAL A 333 -1.11 29.84 9.73
C VAL A 333 -1.25 30.69 8.47
N CYS A 334 -2.48 31.01 8.08
CA CYS A 334 -2.75 32.06 7.11
C CYS A 334 -1.98 33.29 7.61
N PRO A 335 -1.03 33.86 6.84
CA PRO A 335 -0.69 35.24 7.09
C PRO A 335 -2.00 35.99 6.87
N THR A 336 -2.56 36.52 7.96
CA THR A 336 -3.65 37.48 7.91
C THR A 336 -3.39 38.45 6.76
N GLU A 337 -4.42 38.66 5.93
CA GLU A 337 -4.39 39.64 4.83
C GLU A 337 -3.68 40.91 5.32
N GLY A 338 -2.50 41.19 4.77
CA GLY A 338 -1.66 42.33 5.16
C GLY A 338 -0.28 42.01 5.76
N THR A 339 0.11 40.74 5.92
CA THR A 339 1.47 40.42 6.38
C THR A 339 2.46 40.55 5.21
N VAL A 340 3.08 41.73 5.09
CA VAL A 340 4.25 41.97 4.23
C VAL A 340 5.36 40.99 4.65
N ILE A 341 6.07 40.42 3.67
CA ILE A 341 7.19 39.51 3.88
C ILE A 341 8.34 40.31 4.51
N ASP A 342 8.41 40.33 5.83
CA ASP A 342 9.35 41.11 6.64
C ASP A 342 10.74 40.43 6.77
N ASN A 343 11.20 39.75 5.71
CA ASN A 343 12.44 38.96 5.70
C ASN A 343 13.42 39.38 4.59
N ILE A 344 13.45 40.67 4.25
CA ILE A 344 14.56 41.27 3.49
C ILE A 344 14.93 42.58 4.18
N GLY A 345 16.16 42.64 4.70
CA GLY A 345 16.66 43.72 5.56
C GLY A 345 16.36 45.13 5.03
N ASP A 346 15.90 45.95 5.97
CA ASP A 346 15.34 47.30 5.88
C ASP A 346 16.26 48.41 5.32
N GLU A 347 17.36 48.10 4.63
CA GLU A 347 18.31 49.12 4.15
C GLU A 347 18.34 49.30 2.62
N GLN A 348 17.57 48.53 1.84
CA GLN A 348 17.61 48.62 0.36
C GLN A 348 16.33 49.16 -0.31
N PHE A 349 15.24 49.38 0.43
CA PHE A 349 13.98 49.89 -0.16
C PHE A 349 13.77 51.41 -0.06
N ALA A 350 14.63 52.15 0.66
CA ALA A 350 14.50 53.61 0.79
C ALA A 350 14.77 54.39 -0.52
N ASN A 351 15.16 53.72 -1.62
CA ASN A 351 15.51 54.35 -2.89
C ASN A 351 14.80 53.74 -4.12
N LEU A 352 13.75 52.93 -3.93
CA LEU A 352 12.92 52.50 -5.06
C LEU A 352 11.86 53.55 -5.31
N ASP A 353 12.04 54.34 -6.38
CA ASP A 353 11.01 55.25 -6.89
C ASP A 353 9.76 54.42 -7.23
N PRO A 354 8.62 54.60 -6.52
CA PRO A 354 7.41 53.80 -6.73
C PRO A 354 6.84 53.88 -8.15
N TRP A 355 7.29 54.88 -8.92
CA TRP A 355 6.76 55.22 -10.24
C TRP A 355 7.63 54.69 -11.39
N GLY A 356 8.85 54.20 -11.10
CA GLY A 356 9.81 53.66 -12.09
C GLY A 356 10.38 54.70 -13.07
N ASP A 357 9.53 55.57 -13.61
CA ASP A 357 9.84 56.65 -14.54
C ASP A 357 9.01 57.92 -14.25
N GLU A 358 9.58 59.07 -14.61
CA GLU A 358 9.03 60.39 -14.31
C GLU A 358 7.77 60.71 -15.15
N ASP A 359 7.60 60.06 -16.30
CA ASP A 359 6.44 60.22 -17.18
C ASP A 359 5.19 59.55 -16.59
N THR A 360 5.33 58.32 -16.06
CA THR A 360 4.27 57.61 -15.35
C THR A 360 3.85 58.37 -14.10
N ARG A 361 4.81 58.90 -13.34
CA ARG A 361 4.52 59.77 -12.20
C ARG A 361 3.76 61.03 -12.62
N ASN A 362 4.18 61.69 -13.69
CA ASN A 362 3.52 62.90 -14.18
C ASN A 362 2.10 62.64 -14.67
N PHE A 363 1.83 61.50 -15.31
CA PHE A 363 0.47 61.15 -15.73
C PHE A 363 -0.52 61.06 -14.56
N TYR A 364 -0.09 60.48 -13.43
CA TYR A 364 -0.96 60.30 -12.26
C TYR A 364 -0.94 61.48 -11.28
N VAL A 365 0.14 62.25 -11.24
CA VAL A 365 0.31 63.35 -10.27
C VAL A 365 0.01 64.72 -10.89
N ASN A 366 0.37 64.95 -12.15
CA ASN A 366 0.06 66.18 -12.87
C ASN A 366 -1.27 66.03 -13.62
N LEU A 367 -2.35 66.10 -12.84
CA LEU A 367 -3.71 66.11 -13.37
C LEU A 367 -3.93 67.38 -14.21
N PRO A 368 -4.53 67.27 -15.42
CA PRO A 368 -4.89 68.42 -16.24
C PRO A 368 -5.79 69.38 -15.46
N ASP A 369 -5.59 70.70 -15.61
CA ASP A 369 -6.47 71.69 -15.00
C ASP A 369 -7.86 71.60 -15.66
N LEU A 370 -8.78 70.90 -14.99
CA LEU A 370 -10.15 70.68 -15.46
C LEU A 370 -10.91 71.99 -15.78
N ARG A 371 -10.42 73.13 -15.29
CA ARG A 371 -10.95 74.46 -15.62
C ARG A 371 -10.77 74.84 -17.08
N GLN A 372 -9.80 74.26 -17.79
CA GLN A 372 -9.54 74.52 -19.21
C GLN A 372 -10.47 73.72 -20.13
N PHE A 373 -11.10 72.65 -19.62
CA PHE A 373 -12.01 71.78 -20.37
C PHE A 373 -13.49 71.96 -20.01
N LEU A 374 -13.79 72.84 -19.06
CA LEU A 374 -15.15 73.15 -18.61
C LEU A 374 -15.47 74.62 -18.88
N PRO A 375 -16.36 74.95 -19.84
CA PRO A 375 -16.61 76.32 -20.29
C PRO A 375 -17.10 77.33 -19.24
N ASN A 376 -17.33 76.96 -17.97
CA ASN A 376 -17.90 77.86 -16.94
C ASN A 376 -17.46 77.58 -15.48
N TYR A 377 -16.29 76.98 -15.20
CA TYR A 377 -15.91 76.69 -13.82
C TYR A 377 -15.20 77.87 -13.10
N CYS A 378 -15.89 78.52 -12.16
CA CYS A 378 -15.32 79.56 -11.29
C CYS A 378 -14.98 78.99 -9.88
N GLY A 379 -13.74 78.51 -9.70
CA GLY A 379 -13.22 78.03 -8.42
C GLY A 379 -12.06 78.88 -7.89
N LYS A 380 -12.18 79.38 -6.65
CA LYS A 380 -11.25 80.32 -5.98
C LYS A 380 -9.76 79.92 -6.09
N LYS A 381 -8.89 80.87 -6.48
CA LYS A 381 -7.41 80.73 -6.43
C LYS A 381 -6.93 80.65 -4.97
N ARG A 382 -6.21 79.59 -4.59
CA ARG A 382 -5.31 79.64 -3.42
C ARG A 382 -3.96 80.22 -3.84
N ARG A 383 -3.46 81.17 -3.04
CA ARG A 383 -2.19 81.89 -3.20
C ARG A 383 -1.00 80.98 -2.84
N ASN A 384 -0.04 80.84 -3.74
CA ASN A 384 1.31 80.35 -3.39
C ASN A 384 2.05 81.44 -2.62
N THR A 385 2.53 81.12 -1.41
CA THR A 385 3.51 81.92 -0.67
C THR A 385 4.88 81.32 -0.86
N SER A 386 5.73 82.03 -1.59
CA SER A 386 7.17 81.82 -1.65
C SER A 386 7.87 82.55 -0.51
N GLY A 387 8.98 81.96 -0.02
CA GLY A 387 9.98 82.59 0.85
C GLY A 387 10.57 81.58 1.85
N ARG A 388 11.87 81.55 2.18
CA ARG A 388 13.05 82.32 1.72
C ARG A 388 14.28 81.70 2.41
N THR A 389 15.35 81.47 1.64
CA THR A 389 16.81 81.54 1.96
C THR A 389 17.43 80.93 3.24
N GLY A 390 18.55 80.23 3.03
CA GLY A 390 19.69 80.13 3.95
C GLY A 390 20.97 79.69 3.22
N HIS A 391 22.03 80.47 3.34
CA HIS A 391 23.25 80.49 2.52
C HIS A 391 24.47 80.20 3.42
N HIS A 392 25.43 79.37 3.02
CA HIS A 392 26.85 79.54 3.36
C HIS A 392 27.76 78.65 2.48
N GLY A 393 28.81 79.27 1.93
CA GLY A 393 29.82 78.65 1.07
C GLY A 393 31.19 78.52 1.74
N GLY A 394 32.15 77.93 1.03
CA GLY A 394 33.56 77.88 1.46
C GLY A 394 34.47 76.92 0.67
N SER A 395 34.96 77.39 -0.47
CA SER A 395 36.20 77.13 -1.22
C SER A 395 37.26 76.06 -0.82
N ALA A 396 37.73 75.35 -1.87
CA ALA A 396 39.13 75.25 -2.36
C ALA A 396 40.07 74.06 -2.01
N ARG A 397 40.54 73.43 -3.13
CA ARG A 397 41.92 73.04 -3.54
C ARG A 397 42.43 71.58 -3.43
N HIS A 398 42.59 71.02 -4.64
CA HIS A 398 43.79 70.42 -5.28
C HIS A 398 44.35 69.01 -4.94
N GLY A 399 44.58 68.27 -6.05
CA GLY A 399 45.59 67.23 -6.26
C GLY A 399 44.98 65.81 -6.31
N GLY A 400 45.16 64.95 -7.30
CA GLY A 400 45.95 64.94 -8.53
C GLY A 400 46.14 63.47 -8.99
N SER A 401 46.25 63.25 -10.31
CA SER A 401 46.86 62.08 -11.00
C SER A 401 46.05 60.77 -11.10
N ARG A 402 45.57 60.39 -12.30
CA ARG A 402 46.24 59.55 -13.36
C ARG A 402 46.12 58.05 -13.01
N THR A 403 45.68 57.09 -13.83
CA THR A 403 45.77 56.79 -15.28
C THR A 403 44.68 55.74 -15.62
N GLY A 404 44.02 55.73 -16.79
CA GLY A 404 44.40 54.97 -18.00
C GLY A 404 44.13 53.45 -17.85
N HIS A 405 43.53 52.65 -18.74
CA HIS A 405 43.19 52.67 -20.17
C HIS A 405 42.17 51.51 -20.34
N ARG A 406 40.99 51.73 -20.93
CA ARG A 406 40.64 51.41 -22.34
C ARG A 406 40.57 49.90 -22.73
N SER A 407 39.33 49.49 -22.96
CA SER A 407 38.78 48.96 -24.24
C SER A 407 38.90 47.48 -24.66
N ARG A 408 37.70 46.98 -25.06
CA ARG A 408 37.36 46.17 -26.26
C ARG A 408 37.69 44.67 -26.18
N SER A 409 36.68 43.80 -26.06
CA SER A 409 35.75 43.30 -27.11
C SER A 409 36.41 42.38 -28.15
N ARG A 410 35.92 41.13 -28.20
CA ARG A 410 35.46 40.36 -29.40
C ARG A 410 35.90 38.90 -29.38
N THR A 411 34.89 38.04 -29.58
CA THR A 411 34.81 36.85 -30.49
C THR A 411 35.96 35.83 -30.40
N SER A 412 35.74 34.52 -30.29
CA SER A 412 35.07 33.68 -31.28
C SER A 412 35.25 32.20 -30.89
N ALA A 413 34.35 31.39 -31.44
CA ALA A 413 34.30 29.94 -31.45
C ALA A 413 35.64 29.19 -31.68
N GLY A 414 35.71 27.97 -31.13
CA GLY A 414 36.79 27.03 -31.38
C GLY A 414 36.45 25.63 -30.86
N THR A 415 35.94 24.81 -31.76
CA THR A 415 35.70 23.35 -31.69
C THR A 415 36.85 22.53 -31.09
N GLY A 416 36.52 21.47 -30.35
CA GLY A 416 37.49 20.44 -29.93
C GLY A 416 36.84 19.14 -29.49
N ARG A 417 36.65 18.20 -30.43
CA ARG A 417 36.38 16.77 -30.16
C ARG A 417 37.53 16.17 -29.35
N SER A 418 37.22 15.27 -28.40
CA SER A 418 38.17 14.25 -27.94
C SER A 418 37.50 12.90 -27.79
N ARG A 419 38.16 11.90 -28.38
CA ARG A 419 37.78 10.50 -28.51
C ARG A 419 38.27 9.70 -27.28
N SER A 420 37.50 8.66 -26.98
CA SER A 420 37.91 7.29 -26.60
C SER A 420 38.93 7.08 -25.47
N CYS A 421 38.53 6.24 -24.50
CA CYS A 421 39.36 5.11 -24.08
C CYS A 421 38.53 3.97 -23.47
N ARG A 422 38.43 2.86 -24.23
CA ARG A 422 38.06 1.52 -23.76
C ARG A 422 39.21 0.96 -22.92
N ARG A 423 38.91 0.27 -21.81
CA ARG A 423 39.82 -0.72 -21.24
C ARG A 423 39.09 -2.05 -21.03
N ARG A 424 39.51 -3.04 -21.84
CA ARG A 424 39.33 -4.48 -21.62
C ARG A 424 40.36 -4.96 -20.58
N ARG A 425 40.00 -5.93 -19.75
CA ARG A 425 40.94 -6.88 -19.13
C ARG A 425 40.37 -8.30 -19.27
N ARG A 426 41.03 -9.13 -20.09
CA ARG A 426 41.28 -10.58 -19.85
C ARG A 426 42.60 -10.62 -19.05
N GLY A 427 42.90 -11.49 -18.10
CA GLY A 427 42.61 -12.92 -17.93
C GLY A 427 43.97 -13.62 -17.90
N THR A 428 44.30 -14.35 -16.84
CA THR A 428 45.36 -15.38 -16.79
C THR A 428 45.10 -16.35 -15.63
N ASP A 429 45.09 -17.63 -16.00
CA ASP A 429 45.28 -18.82 -15.16
C ASP A 429 46.55 -18.74 -14.31
N ASP A 430 46.63 -19.48 -13.20
CA ASP A 430 47.31 -20.79 -13.12
C ASP A 430 47.48 -21.25 -11.64
N GLY A 431 47.64 -22.56 -11.42
CA GLY A 431 48.46 -23.06 -10.30
C GLY A 431 47.79 -23.78 -9.13
N THR A 432 47.67 -25.09 -9.28
CA THR A 432 47.58 -26.17 -8.28
C THR A 432 48.55 -26.08 -7.08
N GLU A 433 48.11 -26.49 -5.87
CA GLU A 433 48.94 -27.34 -4.98
C GLU A 433 48.18 -28.04 -3.82
N TYR A 434 48.39 -29.37 -3.78
CA TYR A 434 48.46 -30.38 -2.71
C TYR A 434 47.99 -30.18 -1.25
N ALA A 435 47.39 -31.30 -0.78
CA ALA A 435 47.55 -31.99 0.52
C ALA A 435 46.84 -31.47 1.79
N ALA A 436 45.92 -32.29 2.33
CA ALA A 436 46.19 -33.22 3.44
C ALA A 436 44.89 -33.66 4.16
N SER A 437 44.58 -34.96 4.07
CA SER A 437 43.70 -35.66 5.02
C SER A 437 44.42 -35.89 6.35
N PRO A 438 43.67 -36.02 7.47
CA PRO A 438 43.90 -37.21 8.30
C PRO A 438 42.62 -37.89 8.80
N ARG A 439 42.57 -39.19 8.51
CA ARG A 439 42.27 -40.34 9.39
C ARG A 439 41.16 -40.21 10.44
N LYS A 440 40.11 -41.03 10.25
CA LYS A 440 39.29 -41.65 11.31
C LYS A 440 40.16 -42.49 12.26
N PRO A 441 39.73 -42.68 13.51
CA PRO A 441 39.84 -43.96 14.19
C PRO A 441 38.48 -44.68 14.23
N ARG A 442 38.59 -46.01 14.17
CA ARG A 442 37.54 -47.02 14.29
C ARG A 442 37.54 -47.52 15.75
N VAL A 443 36.54 -48.34 16.09
CA VAL A 443 36.40 -49.20 17.30
C VAL A 443 35.80 -48.44 18.50
N LEU A 444 34.71 -48.86 19.16
CA LEU A 444 34.05 -50.16 19.36
C LEU A 444 32.61 -50.21 18.82
#